data_AF-A0A379S8M5-F1
#
_entry.id   AF-A0A379S8M5-F1
#
_cell.length_a   1.000
_cell.length_b   1.000
_cell.length_c   1.000
_cell.angle_alpha   90.00
_cell.angle_beta   90.00
_cell.angle_gamma   90.00
#
_symmetry.space_group_name_H-M   'P 1'
#
loop_
_entity.id
_entity.type
_entity.pdbx_description
1 polymer ?
#
loop_
_entity_poly.entity_id
_entity_poly.type
_entity_poly.pdbx_seq_one_letter_code
_entity_poly.pdbx_strand_id
1 'polypeptide(L)'
;MNLTEQAVQEQLDNLVKRHFLRTVSGFGNRVTKYEQRFCNSEFGNLKLSAAEVALVTTLLLRGAQTPGELRSRPSRMYEFSDMAEVESTLERLASREDGPLCHPSGA
;
A
#
# COMPACT_ATOMS: atom_id res chain seq x y z
N MET A 1 -14.03 8.64 5.68
CA MET A 1 -13.48 9.04 6.99
C MET A 1 -13.40 10.56 7.02
N ASN A 2 -13.67 11.20 8.15
CA ASN A 2 -13.54 12.66 8.32
C ASN A 2 -12.49 12.91 9.42
N LEU A 3 -11.21 13.01 9.03
CA LEU A 3 -10.08 13.20 9.94
C LEU A 3 -9.70 14.68 10.04
N THR A 4 -9.33 15.13 11.23
CA THR A 4 -8.78 16.49 11.41
C THR A 4 -7.33 16.54 10.95
N GLU A 5 -6.84 17.74 10.62
CA GLU A 5 -5.43 17.95 10.26
C GLU A 5 -4.49 17.47 11.38
N GLN A 6 -4.81 17.80 12.63
CA GLN A 6 -4.04 17.34 13.78
C GLN A 6 -4.00 15.81 13.89
N ALA A 7 -5.14 15.14 13.72
CA ALA A 7 -5.18 13.68 13.79
C ALA A 7 -4.34 13.04 12.67
N VAL A 8 -4.35 13.61 11.47
CA VAL A 8 -3.49 13.15 10.37
C VAL A 8 -2.02 13.40 10.69
N GLN A 9 -1.67 14.58 11.22
CA GLN A 9 -0.30 14.92 11.60
C GLN A 9 0.26 13.95 12.65
N GLU A 10 -0.52 13.63 13.69
CA GLU A 10 -0.14 12.64 14.69
C GLU A 10 0.13 11.25 14.08
N GLN A 11 -0.67 10.83 13.08
CA GLN A 11 -0.40 9.58 12.38
C GLN A 11 0.85 9.65 11.49
N LEU A 12 1.10 10.78 10.81
CA LEU A 12 2.31 10.98 10.04
C LEU A 12 3.56 10.87 10.92
N ASP A 13 3.56 11.52 12.07
CA ASP A 13 4.67 11.50 13.03
C ASP A 13 4.92 10.07 13.56
N ASN A 14 3.85 9.34 13.90
CA ASN A 14 3.94 7.96 14.33
C ASN A 14 4.49 7.03 13.24
N LEU A 15 4.05 7.20 11.99
CA LEU A 15 4.52 6.39 10.86
C LEU A 15 5.97 6.72 10.46
N VAL A 16 6.40 7.98 10.60
CA VAL A 16 7.81 8.37 10.44
C VAL A 16 8.67 7.72 11.53
N LYS A 17 8.24 7.78 12.80
CA LYS A 17 8.94 7.14 13.92
C LYS A 17 9.11 5.62 13.73
N ARG A 18 8.12 4.98 13.09
CA ARG A 18 8.14 3.54 12.75
C ARG A 18 8.79 3.24 11.39
N HIS A 19 9.37 4.24 10.73
CA HIS A 19 10.04 4.13 9.43
C HIS A 19 9.16 3.71 8.24
N PHE A 20 7.82 3.83 8.36
CA PHE A 20 6.90 3.62 7.25
C PHE A 20 6.78 4.83 6.32
N LEU A 21 7.14 6.01 6.81
CA LEU A 21 7.24 7.26 6.03
C LEU A 21 8.60 7.90 6.26
N ARG A 22 8.98 8.84 5.38
CA ARG A 22 10.04 9.82 5.62
C ARG A 22 9.57 11.23 5.32
N THR A 23 10.10 12.20 6.05
CA THR A 23 9.93 13.61 5.72
C THR A 23 10.88 14.01 4.61
N VAL A 24 10.37 14.80 3.66
CA VAL A 24 11.17 15.40 2.58
C VAL A 24 11.05 16.91 2.71
N SER A 25 12.17 17.52 3.10
CA SER A 25 12.33 18.97 3.22
C SER A 25 13.44 19.42 2.26
N GLY A 26 13.06 20.13 1.20
CA GLY A 26 14.01 20.79 0.32
C GLY A 26 14.48 22.12 0.92
N PHE A 27 15.72 22.51 0.64
CA PHE A 27 16.26 23.81 1.08
C PHE A 27 15.36 24.95 0.60
N GLY A 28 14.95 25.84 1.53
CA GLY A 28 14.06 26.98 1.26
C GLY A 28 12.56 26.66 1.25
N ASN A 29 12.15 25.39 1.36
CA ASN A 29 10.73 25.04 1.42
C ASN A 29 10.25 24.90 2.87
N ARG A 30 9.26 25.70 3.26
CA ARG A 30 8.69 25.70 4.62
C ARG A 30 7.64 24.61 4.84
N VAL A 31 7.18 23.97 3.76
CA VAL A 31 6.16 22.91 3.83
C VAL A 31 6.84 21.54 3.84
N THR A 32 6.64 20.79 4.91
CA THR A 32 7.08 19.40 5.02
C THR A 32 6.25 18.52 4.09
N LYS A 33 6.92 17.73 3.24
CA LYS A 33 6.29 16.67 2.44
C LYS A 33 6.62 15.31 3.03
N TYR A 34 5.82 14.31 2.70
CA TYR A 34 5.99 12.94 3.19
C TYR A 34 6.11 11.98 2.01
N GLU A 35 7.11 11.12 2.05
CA GLU A 35 7.28 10.03 1.10
C GLU A 35 7.09 8.69 1.79
N GLN A 36 6.46 7.75 1.09
CA GLN A 36 6.26 6.41 1.60
C GLN A 36 7.60 5.64 1.65
N ARG A 37 7.79 4.88 2.73
CA ARG A 37 8.88 3.90 2.89
C ARG A 37 8.38 2.49 3.16
N PHE A 38 7.06 2.29 3.16
CA PHE A 38 6.38 1.05 3.45
C PHE A 38 6.87 -0.10 2.56
N CYS A 39 6.96 0.13 1.25
CA CYS A 39 7.47 -0.86 0.29
C CYS A 39 8.43 -0.22 -0.70
N ASN A 40 9.25 -1.04 -1.36
CA ASN A 40 10.13 -0.62 -2.45
C ASN A 40 11.09 0.53 -2.10
N SER A 41 11.39 0.74 -0.81
CA SER A 41 12.41 1.70 -0.39
C SER A 41 13.81 1.09 -0.48
N GLU A 42 14.84 1.93 -0.59
CA GLU A 42 16.25 1.52 -0.76
C GLU A 42 16.70 0.49 0.28
N PHE A 43 16.33 0.70 1.55
CA PHE A 43 16.72 -0.15 2.68
C PHE A 43 15.59 -1.06 3.21
N GLY A 44 14.39 -0.98 2.62
CA GLY A 44 13.25 -1.79 3.05
C GLY A 44 13.27 -3.18 2.42
N ASN A 45 13.03 -4.21 3.23
CA ASN A 45 12.98 -5.60 2.76
C ASN A 45 11.69 -5.91 1.98
N LEU A 46 10.60 -5.18 2.25
CA LEU A 46 9.33 -5.39 1.57
C LEU A 46 9.40 -4.88 0.14
N LYS A 47 9.55 -5.81 -0.81
CA LYS A 47 9.51 -5.55 -2.25
C LYS A 47 8.19 -6.05 -2.83
N LEU A 48 7.51 -5.16 -3.54
CA LEU A 48 6.22 -5.40 -4.19
C LEU A 48 6.29 -4.94 -5.64
N SER A 49 5.83 -5.78 -6.56
CA SER A 49 5.56 -5.40 -7.95
C SER A 49 4.46 -4.34 -8.04
N ALA A 50 4.33 -3.69 -9.21
CA ALA A 50 3.28 -2.68 -9.42
C ALA A 50 1.87 -3.25 -9.21
N ALA A 51 1.62 -4.49 -9.66
CA ALA A 51 0.38 -5.23 -9.44
C ALA A 51 0.09 -5.45 -7.94
N GLU A 52 1.09 -5.89 -7.18
CA GLU A 52 0.96 -6.10 -5.74
C GLU A 52 0.70 -4.80 -4.97
N VAL A 53 1.41 -3.71 -5.31
CA VAL A 53 1.18 -2.38 -4.73
C VAL A 53 -0.26 -1.92 -4.98
N ALA A 54 -0.76 -2.12 -6.20
CA ALA A 54 -2.13 -1.80 -6.59
C ALA A 54 -3.18 -2.54 -5.73
N LEU A 55 -3.03 -3.85 -5.53
CA LEU A 55 -3.95 -4.65 -4.72
C LEU A 55 -3.87 -4.28 -3.23
N VAL A 56 -2.67 -4.23 -2.65
CA VAL A 56 -2.47 -3.90 -1.23
C VAL A 56 -3.03 -2.51 -0.92
N THR A 57 -2.74 -1.51 -1.76
CA THR A 57 -3.27 -0.15 -1.56
C THR A 57 -4.79 -0.12 -1.62
N THR A 58 -5.38 -0.85 -2.57
CA THR A 58 -6.84 -0.90 -2.73
C THR A 58 -7.52 -1.59 -1.55
N LEU A 59 -6.91 -2.65 -1.00
CA LEU A 59 -7.38 -3.34 0.19
C LEU A 59 -7.24 -2.47 1.45
N LEU A 60 -6.14 -1.75 1.62
CA LEU A 60 -5.95 -0.82 2.75
C LEU A 60 -6.98 0.32 2.75
N LEU A 61 -7.34 0.84 1.57
CA LEU A 61 -8.25 1.99 1.45
C LEU A 61 -9.73 1.61 1.46
N ARG A 62 -10.09 0.37 1.11
CA ARG A 62 -11.49 -0.04 0.91
C ARG A 62 -11.90 -1.31 1.66
N GLY A 63 -10.96 -1.94 2.37
CA GLY A 63 -11.20 -3.19 3.09
C GLY A 63 -11.28 -4.41 2.17
N ALA A 64 -11.89 -5.47 2.70
CA ALA A 64 -12.06 -6.75 2.02
C ALA A 64 -12.89 -6.59 0.74
N GLN A 65 -12.39 -7.17 -0.35
CA GLN A 65 -12.96 -7.06 -1.69
C GLN A 65 -12.85 -8.39 -2.41
N THR A 66 -13.75 -8.61 -3.36
CA THR A 66 -13.72 -9.77 -4.25
C THR A 66 -12.68 -9.58 -5.37
N PRO A 67 -12.13 -10.67 -5.95
CA PRO A 67 -11.22 -10.57 -7.10
C PRO A 67 -11.80 -9.76 -8.27
N GLY A 68 -13.09 -9.90 -8.55
CA GLY A 68 -13.77 -9.13 -9.61
C GLY A 68 -13.76 -7.63 -9.38
N GLU A 69 -13.94 -7.18 -8.13
CA GLU A 69 -13.81 -5.76 -7.77
C GLU A 69 -12.35 -5.29 -7.88
N LEU A 70 -11.41 -6.14 -7.46
CA LEU A 70 -9.97 -5.86 -7.49
C LEU A 70 -9.38 -5.80 -8.91
N ARG A 71 -10.07 -6.29 -9.94
CA ARG A 71 -9.61 -6.10 -11.33
C ARG A 71 -9.76 -4.65 -11.81
N SER A 72 -10.86 -3.98 -11.44
CA SER A 72 -11.21 -2.67 -11.99
C SER A 72 -10.85 -1.49 -11.08
N ARG A 73 -10.95 -1.66 -9.76
CA ARG A 73 -10.72 -0.59 -8.78
C ARG A 73 -9.27 -0.06 -8.72
N PRO A 74 -8.22 -0.88 -8.84
CA PRO A 74 -6.83 -0.39 -8.86
C PRO A 74 -6.34 0.03 -10.25
N SER A 75 -7.17 0.03 -11.29
CA SER A 75 -6.77 0.28 -12.70
C SER A 75 -5.92 1.54 -12.92
N ARG A 76 -6.08 2.59 -12.09
CA ARG A 76 -5.25 3.80 -12.15
C ARG A 76 -3.82 3.61 -11.67
N MET A 77 -3.56 2.58 -10.86
CA MET A 77 -2.25 2.21 -10.33
C MET A 77 -1.60 1.09 -11.16
N TYR A 78 -2.40 0.10 -11.57
CA TYR A 78 -1.98 -1.01 -12.42
C TYR A 78 -3.19 -1.59 -13.15
N GLU A 79 -3.08 -1.75 -14.47
CA GLU A 79 -4.13 -2.34 -15.30
C GLU A 79 -3.91 -3.86 -15.40
N PHE A 80 -4.82 -4.63 -14.80
CA PHE A 80 -4.80 -6.09 -14.86
C PHE A 80 -5.39 -6.56 -16.20
N SER A 81 -4.64 -7.40 -16.89
CA SER A 81 -5.00 -7.97 -18.19
C SER A 81 -6.26 -8.84 -18.10
N ASP A 82 -6.30 -9.75 -17.14
CA ASP A 82 -7.41 -10.67 -16.90
C ASP A 82 -7.64 -10.96 -15.42
N MET A 83 -8.60 -11.84 -15.12
CA MET A 83 -8.88 -12.26 -13.75
C MET A 83 -7.77 -13.15 -13.18
N ALA A 84 -7.12 -13.95 -14.03
CA ALA A 84 -6.08 -14.87 -13.61
C ALA A 84 -4.84 -14.11 -13.10
N GLU A 85 -4.52 -12.95 -13.68
CA GLU A 85 -3.46 -12.08 -13.17
C GLU A 85 -3.78 -11.54 -11.77
N VAL A 86 -5.04 -11.17 -11.50
CA VAL A 86 -5.48 -10.74 -10.16
C VAL A 86 -5.34 -11.88 -9.16
N GLU A 87 -5.88 -13.06 -9.48
CA GLU A 87 -5.83 -14.24 -8.62
C GLU A 87 -4.39 -14.69 -8.34
N SER A 88 -3.55 -14.76 -9.37
CA SER A 88 -2.13 -15.09 -9.23
C SER A 88 -1.39 -14.05 -8.38
N THR A 89 -1.74 -12.77 -8.49
CA THR A 89 -1.14 -11.72 -7.64
C THR A 89 -1.57 -11.86 -6.18
N LEU A 90 -2.84 -12.16 -5.91
CA LEU A 90 -3.34 -12.43 -4.56
C LEU A 90 -2.70 -13.69 -3.97
N GLU A 91 -2.54 -14.76 -4.76
CA GLU A 91 -1.89 -15.98 -4.33
C GLU A 91 -0.43 -15.72 -3.94
N ARG A 92 0.33 -14.98 -4.77
CA ARG A 92 1.70 -14.57 -4.43
C ARG A 92 1.76 -13.76 -3.13
N LEU A 93 0.82 -12.85 -2.90
CA LEU A 93 0.74 -12.04 -1.68
C LEU A 93 0.41 -12.89 -0.43
N ALA A 94 -0.42 -13.93 -0.59
CA ALA A 94 -0.77 -14.86 0.48
C ALA A 94 0.32 -15.91 0.77
N SER A 95 1.17 -16.24 -0.22
CA SER A 95 2.20 -17.26 -0.10
C SER A 95 3.61 -16.71 0.14
N ARG A 96 3.75 -15.45 0.52
CA ARG A 96 5.07 -14.82 0.70
C ARG A 96 5.82 -15.40 1.90
N GLU A 97 7.12 -15.67 1.71
CA GLU A 97 7.99 -16.19 2.78
C GLU A 97 8.28 -15.15 3.88
N ASP A 98 8.28 -13.85 3.53
CA ASP A 98 8.44 -12.75 4.49
C ASP A 98 7.16 -12.40 5.27
N GLY A 99 6.12 -13.24 5.12
CA GLY A 99 4.85 -13.15 5.82
C GLY A 99 3.69 -12.86 4.87
N PRO A 100 2.54 -13.55 5.03
CA PRO A 100 1.37 -13.34 4.18
C PRO A 100 0.83 -11.90 4.35
N LEU A 101 0.51 -11.24 3.23
CA LEU A 101 -0.04 -9.88 3.22
C LEU A 101 -1.54 -9.82 2.94
N CYS A 102 -2.13 -10.93 2.50
CA CYS A 102 -3.57 -11.07 2.37
C CYS A 102 -4.01 -12.49 2.71
N HIS A 103 -5.26 -12.61 3.13
CA HIS A 103 -5.92 -13.89 3.35
C HIS A 103 -7.26 -13.91 2.61
N PRO A 104 -7.70 -15.07 2.11
CA PRO A 104 -9.06 -15.24 1.63
C PRO A 104 -10.02 -14.96 2.80
N SER A 105 -11.10 -14.23 2.52
CA SER A 105 -12.12 -13.97 3.54
C SER A 105 -12.75 -15.29 4.00
N GLY A 106 -12.60 -15.62 5.28
CA GLY A 106 -13.20 -16.82 5.90
C GLY A 106 -12.22 -17.91 6.36
N ALA A 107 -10.90 -17.68 6.26
CA ALA A 107 -9.89 -18.49 6.93
C ALA A 107 -9.56 -17.98 8.35
#